data_AF-A0A9D7NPM7-F1
#
_entry.id   AF-A0A9D7NPM7-F1
#
_cell.length_a   1.000
_cell.length_b   1.000
_cell.length_c   1.000
_cell.angle_alpha   90.00
_cell.angle_beta   90.00
_cell.angle_gamma   90.00
#
_symmetry.space_group_name_H-M   'P 1'
#
loop_
_entity.id
_entity.type
_entity.pdbx_description
1 polymer ?
#
loop_
_entity_poly.entity_id
_entity_poly.type
_entity_poly.pdbx_seq_one_letter_code
_entity_poly.pdbx_strand_id
1 'polypeptide(L)' 'MLNGRYKVTFGAFNGMAGVVVIADKIEVAFMGKPPRVGATGEIDGKPYCVVTSARSEFVPGMAVITVMPDGGGVCR' A
#
# COMPACT_ATOMS: atom_id res chain seq x y z
N MET A 1 -3.85 -16.02 -2.01
CA MET A 1 -4.84 -14.92 -2.16
C MET A 1 -4.42 -13.82 -1.19
N LEU A 2 -4.20 -12.59 -1.67
CA LEU A 2 -3.60 -11.47 -0.93
C LEU A 2 -4.61 -10.69 -0.06
N ASN A 3 -5.58 -11.39 0.54
CA ASN A 3 -6.59 -10.77 1.41
C ASN A 3 -6.28 -11.10 2.86
N GLY A 4 -5.96 -10.09 3.68
CA GLY A 4 -5.64 -10.31 5.09
C GLY A 4 -4.72 -9.24 5.68
N ARG A 5 -4.05 -9.59 6.78
CA ARG A 5 -3.04 -8.73 7.42
C ARG A 5 -1.65 -9.16 6.98
N TYR A 6 -0.89 -8.23 6.41
CA TYR A 6 0.48 -8.45 5.96
C TYR A 6 1.42 -7.44 6.57
N LYS A 7 2.68 -7.84 6.73
CA LYS A 7 3.76 -6.89 7.02
C LYS A 7 4.00 -6.07 5.77
N VAL A 8 3.95 -4.75 5.89
CA VAL A 8 4.19 -3.83 4.78
C VAL A 8 5.17 -2.73 5.17
N THR A 9 5.86 -2.21 4.17
CA THR A 9 6.74 -1.06 4.27
C THR A 9 6.38 -0.07 3.18
N PHE A 10 5.85 1.10 3.54
CA PHE A 10 5.47 2.14 2.57
C PHE A 10 5.85 3.52 3.12
N GLY A 11 6.85 4.15 2.51
CA GLY A 11 7.41 5.40 3.02
C GLY A 11 7.94 5.24 4.46
N ALA A 12 7.42 6.03 5.40
CA ALA A 12 7.79 5.94 6.81
C ALA A 12 7.01 4.85 7.58
N PHE A 13 5.97 4.25 6.98
CA PHE A 13 5.21 3.21 7.63
C PHE A 13 5.92 1.86 7.50
N ASN A 14 6.14 1.18 8.62
CA ASN A 14 6.67 -0.19 8.69
C ASN A 14 5.88 -0.94 9.77
N GLY A 15 5.02 -1.87 9.36
CA GLY A 15 4.14 -2.57 10.29
C GLY A 15 3.12 -3.44 9.60
N MET A 16 2.15 -3.93 10.38
CA MET A 16 1.05 -4.74 9.85
C MET A 16 -0.02 -3.82 9.24
N ALA A 17 -0.41 -4.10 8.00
CA ALA A 17 -1.49 -3.42 7.30
C ALA A 17 -2.53 -4.41 6.78
N GLY A 18 -3.75 -3.91 6.58
CA GLY A 18 -4.77 -4.65 5.84
C GLY A 18 -4.46 -4.58 4.35
N VAL A 19 -4.45 -5.72 3.68
CA VAL A 19 -4.31 -5.82 2.22
C VAL A 19 -5.55 -6.50 1.67
N VAL A 20 -6.12 -5.91 0.63
CA VAL A 20 -7.29 -6.44 -0.07
C VAL A 20 -7.05 -6.35 -1.56
N VAL A 21 -7.30 -7.44 -2.28
CA VAL A 21 -7.35 -7.48 -3.73
C VAL A 21 -8.78 -7.29 -4.18
N ILE A 22 -9.04 -6.20 -4.91
CA ILE A 22 -10.35 -5.87 -5.48
C ILE A 22 -10.19 -5.85 -6.99
N ALA A 23 -10.80 -6.84 -7.67
CA ALA A 23 -10.60 -7.10 -9.09
C ALA A 23 -9.10 -7.24 -9.41
N ASP A 24 -8.51 -6.20 -10.00
CA ASP A 24 -7.14 -6.17 -10.52
C ASP A 24 -6.26 -5.19 -9.73
N LYS A 25 -6.78 -4.65 -8.62
CA LYS A 25 -6.11 -3.65 -7.76
C LYS A 25 -5.81 -4.23 -6.39
N ILE A 26 -4.67 -3.84 -5.84
CA ILE A 26 -4.28 -4.19 -4.47
C ILE A 26 -4.38 -2.93 -3.63
N GLU A 27 -5.30 -2.92 -2.67
CA GLU A 27 -5.43 -1.84 -1.71
C GLU A 27 -4.73 -2.21 -0.41
N VAL A 28 -3.99 -1.25 0.14
CA VAL A 28 -3.30 -1.38 1.42
C VAL A 28 -3.80 -0.28 2.34
N ALA A 29 -4.25 -0.68 3.52
CA ALA A 29 -4.85 0.22 4.49
C ALA A 29 -4.09 0.14 5.82
N PHE A 30 -3.60 1.28 6.30
CA PHE A 30 -2.77 1.37 7.51
C PHE A 30 -2.95 2.70 8.24
N MET A 31 -2.56 2.72 9.52
CA MET A 31 -2.54 3.95 10.32
C MET A 31 -1.26 4.72 10.05
N GLY A 32 -1.38 5.95 9.57
CA GLY A 32 -0.22 6.79 9.31
C GLY A 32 -0.41 7.76 8.15
N LYS A 33 0.69 8.39 7.76
CA LYS A 33 0.69 9.32 6.64
C LYS A 33 0.72 8.54 5.32
N PRO A 34 -0.17 8.84 4.36
CA PRO A 34 -0.10 8.24 3.04
C PRO A 34 1.25 8.59 2.36
N PRO A 35 1.96 7.62 1.77
CA PRO A 35 3.10 7.88 0.90
C PRO A 35 2.67 8.64 -0.36
N ARG A 36 3.63 9.18 -1.11
CA ARG A 36 3.34 9.82 -2.40
C ARG A 36 3.07 8.76 -3.47
N VAL A 37 2.29 9.11 -4.49
CA VAL A 37 2.20 8.33 -5.73
C VAL A 37 3.60 8.22 -6.34
N GLY A 38 3.96 7.06 -6.85
CA GLY A 38 5.32 6.73 -7.32
C GLY A 38 6.28 6.30 -6.20
N ALA A 39 5.85 6.27 -4.94
CA ALA A 39 6.66 5.67 -3.89
C ALA A 39 6.71 4.14 -4.05
N THR A 40 7.86 3.55 -3.76
CA THR A 40 8.01 2.10 -3.66
C THR A 40 7.78 1.63 -2.23
N GLY A 41 7.43 0.36 -2.10
CA GLY A 41 7.27 -0.31 -0.82
C GLY A 41 7.22 -1.82 -0.97
N GLU A 42 7.02 -2.53 0.14
CA GLU A 42 6.93 -3.98 0.13
C GLU A 42 5.65 -4.47 0.82
N ILE A 43 5.13 -5.60 0.34
CA ILE A 43 4.13 -6.41 1.03
C ILE A 43 4.74 -7.80 1.19
N ASP A 44 4.97 -8.22 2.43
CA ASP A 44 5.57 -9.52 2.75
C ASP A 44 6.92 -9.74 2.03
N GLY A 45 7.74 -8.69 1.96
CA GLY A 45 9.05 -8.70 1.29
C GLY A 45 9.02 -8.67 -0.24
N LYS A 46 7.82 -8.59 -0.86
CA LYS A 46 7.68 -8.44 -2.32
C LYS A 46 7.52 -6.96 -2.69
N PRO A 47 8.18 -6.46 -3.75
CA PRO A 47 8.15 -5.05 -4.11
C PRO A 47 6.86 -4.62 -4.82
N TYR A 48 6.34 -3.46 -4.43
CA TYR A 48 5.15 -2.82 -5.01
C TYR A 48 5.36 -1.32 -5.18
N CYS A 49 4.60 -0.74 -6.11
CA CYS A 49 4.60 0.67 -6.47
C CYS A 49 3.25 1.31 -6.14
N VAL A 50 3.26 2.47 -5.47
CA VAL A 50 2.05 3.22 -5.11
C VAL A 50 1.52 3.99 -6.31
N VAL A 51 0.28 3.71 -6.73
CA VAL A 51 -0.36 4.39 -7.88
C VAL A 51 -1.49 5.33 -7.49
N THR A 52 -2.11 5.11 -6.33
CA THR A 52 -3.04 6.06 -5.74
C THR A 52 -2.75 6.16 -4.25
N SER A 53 -3.07 7.33 -3.68
CA SER A 53 -2.82 7.57 -2.27
C SER A 53 -3.86 8.52 -1.72
N ALA A 54 -4.61 8.06 -0.72
CA ALA A 54 -5.70 8.80 -0.10
C ALA A 54 -5.65 8.70 1.42
N ARG A 55 -6.23 9.70 2.08
CA ARG A 55 -6.59 9.61 3.50
C ARG A 55 -8.01 9.07 3.58
N SER A 56 -8.27 8.20 4.54
CA SER A 56 -9.63 7.76 4.85
C SER A 56 -10.44 8.93 5.37
N GLU A 57 -11.64 9.14 4.81
CA GLU A 57 -12.62 10.10 5.31
C GLU A 57 -13.38 9.58 6.53
N PHE A 58 -13.43 8.25 6.68
CA PHE A 58 -14.22 7.57 7.73
C PHE A 58 -13.41 7.31 9.00
N VAL A 59 -12.10 7.10 8.87
CA VAL A 59 -11.22 6.76 10.00
C VAL A 59 -10.08 7.77 10.07
N PRO A 60 -10.13 8.73 11.02
CA PRO A 60 -9.07 9.72 11.19
C PRO A 60 -7.70 9.07 11.39
N GLY A 61 -6.70 9.53 10.62
CA GLY A 61 -5.33 9.02 10.71
C GLY A 61 -5.06 7.74 9.92
N MET A 62 -6.06 7.18 9.23
CA MET A 62 -5.89 6.04 8.34
C MET A 62 -5.57 6.49 6.91
N ALA A 63 -4.62 5.83 6.29
CA ALA A 63 -4.27 5.97 4.88
C ALA A 63 -4.72 4.72 4.12
N VAL A 64 -5.20 4.94 2.89
CA VAL A 64 -5.52 3.88 1.94
C VAL A 64 -4.75 4.18 0.65
N ILE A 65 -3.96 3.22 0.19
CA ILE A 65 -3.18 3.32 -1.03
C ILE A 65 -3.54 2.17 -1.97
N THR A 66 -3.54 2.41 -3.27
CA THR A 66 -3.54 1.33 -4.26
C THR A 66 -2.11 1.12 -4.73
N VAL A 67 -1.72 -0.16 -4.85
CA VAL A 67 -0.40 -0.55 -5.28
C VAL A 67 -0.45 -1.57 -6.42
N MET A 68 0.64 -1.64 -7.17
CA MET A 68 0.86 -2.62 -8.25
C MET A 68 2.19 -3.31 -8.05
N PRO A 69 2.36 -4.59 -8.44
CA PRO A 69 3.67 -5.23 -8.42
C PRO A 69 4.69 -4.40 -9.22
N ASP A 70 5.82 -4.09 -8.60
CA ASP A 70 6.88 -3.34 -9.28
C ASP A 70 7.75 -4.31 -10.11
N GLY A 71 7.15 -4.86 -11.17
CA GLY A 71 7.75 -5.89 -12.03
C GLY A 71 8.92 -5.42 -12.92
N GLY A 72 9.56 -4.30 -12.61
CA GLY A 72 10.64 -3.76 -13.44
C GLY A 72 10.96 -2.27 -13.31
N GLY A 73 10.38 -1.54 -12.35
CA GLY A 73 10.65 -0.11 -12.16
C GLY A 73 9.56 0.80 -12.70
N VAL A 74 8.28 0.46 -12.51
CA VAL A 74 7.14 1.34 -12.86
C VAL A 74 7.19 2.64 -12.04
N CYS A 75 7.83 2.58 -10.87
CA CYS A 75 8.10 3.70 -9.98
C CYS A 75 9.47 4.38 -10.24
N ARG A 76 10.19 4.08 -11.33
CA ARG A 76 11.47 4.73 -11.69
C ARG A 76 11.31 5.93 -12.61
#